data_AF-A0A950YF32-F1
#
_entry.id   AF-A0A950YF32-F1
#
_cell.length_a   1.000
_cell.length_b   1.000
_cell.length_c   1.000
_cell.angle_alpha   90.00
_cell.angle_beta   90.00
_cell.angle_gamma   90.00
#
_symmetry.space_group_name_H-M   'P 1'
#
loop_
_entity.id
_entity.type
_entity.pdbx_description
1 polymer ?
#
loop_
_entity_poly.entity_id
_entity_poly.type
_entity_poly.pdbx_seq_one_letter_code
_entity_poly.pdbx_strand_id
1 'polypeptide(L)'
;MCLTDAQLEDEIEHVVAAEHLSISGRDVYFLITPDGLGSCTDGNSSSCALGGSVSGYCGYHSETDAGILYAIIPYNAVPGHCQSSNPRPNSSPADPTISTISHEHNEMVTDPGGNAWIDRRGNEDGDLCLTSFGPALGGRGATAWNETVHGGHFFLQQEWSNADNGCEPRARPDALWFASDRAGGRARAVSFLAHGLDPEGHMLAFQWFFGDGRVSSGRRVAHTFRVAGAYRVVLRSTDSWGNWTFAVRTVRIPGL
;
A
#
# COMPACT_ATOMS: atom_id res chain seq x y z
N MET A 1 -30.82 1.75 -7.10
CA MET A 1 -30.87 2.58 -8.35
C MET A 1 -29.46 2.66 -8.90
N CYS A 2 -29.26 2.83 -10.21
CA CYS A 2 -27.93 3.02 -10.78
C CYS A 2 -27.78 4.38 -11.43
N LEU A 3 -26.60 4.96 -11.32
CA LEU A 3 -26.15 6.06 -12.15
C LEU A 3 -25.40 5.51 -13.36
N THR A 4 -25.68 6.04 -14.55
CA THR A 4 -24.86 5.77 -15.74
C THR A 4 -23.55 6.53 -15.65
N ASP A 5 -22.53 6.09 -16.38
CA ASP A 5 -21.23 6.77 -16.43
C ASP A 5 -21.36 8.25 -16.79
N ALA A 6 -22.14 8.59 -17.83
CA ALA A 6 -22.41 9.99 -18.19
C ALA A 6 -23.04 10.84 -17.05
N GLN A 7 -23.81 10.22 -16.14
CA GLN A 7 -24.37 10.94 -14.98
C GLN A 7 -23.33 11.15 -13.88
N LEU A 8 -22.36 10.24 -13.77
CA LEU A 8 -21.24 10.34 -12.85
C LEU A 8 -20.24 11.39 -13.36
N GLU A 9 -19.98 11.42 -14.66
CA GLU A 9 -19.18 12.44 -15.36
C GLU A 9 -19.80 13.84 -15.20
N ASP A 10 -21.10 13.98 -15.46
CA ASP A 10 -21.82 15.25 -15.25
C ASP A 10 -21.67 15.76 -13.80
N GLU A 11 -21.77 14.86 -12.81
CA GLU A 11 -21.67 15.22 -11.38
C GLU A 11 -20.25 15.65 -11.01
N ILE A 12 -19.22 14.93 -11.45
CA ILE A 12 -17.83 15.30 -11.13
C ILE A 12 -17.44 16.61 -11.82
N GLU A 13 -17.81 16.80 -13.08
CA GLU A 13 -17.55 18.06 -13.80
C GLU A 13 -18.25 19.23 -13.10
N HIS A 14 -19.49 19.03 -12.65
CA HIS A 14 -20.22 20.03 -11.88
C HIS A 14 -19.52 20.36 -10.55
N VAL A 15 -19.10 19.37 -9.77
CA VAL A 15 -18.41 19.59 -8.47
C VAL A 15 -17.05 20.27 -8.67
N VAL A 16 -16.24 19.79 -9.63
CA VAL A 16 -14.92 20.37 -9.92
C VAL A 16 -15.05 21.84 -10.34
N ALA A 17 -16.04 22.16 -11.18
CA ALA A 17 -16.31 23.53 -11.60
C ALA A 17 -16.81 24.41 -10.44
N ALA A 18 -17.75 23.90 -9.62
CA ALA A 18 -18.37 24.64 -8.52
C ALA A 18 -17.38 24.95 -7.39
N GLU A 19 -16.49 24.01 -7.08
CA GLU A 19 -15.51 24.11 -5.98
C GLU A 19 -14.14 24.63 -6.45
N HIS A 20 -14.01 24.99 -7.73
CA HIS A 20 -12.76 25.46 -8.34
C HIS A 20 -11.59 24.49 -8.13
N LEU A 21 -11.86 23.19 -8.26
CA LEU A 21 -10.86 22.14 -8.10
C LEU A 21 -10.00 22.00 -9.37
N SER A 22 -8.85 21.35 -9.23
CA SER A 22 -7.82 21.31 -10.28
C SER A 22 -8.11 20.24 -11.34
N ILE A 23 -7.81 20.55 -12.60
CA ILE A 23 -7.93 19.62 -13.74
C ILE A 23 -6.56 19.32 -14.36
N SER A 24 -5.51 19.30 -13.53
CA SER A 24 -4.13 19.35 -14.02
C SER A 24 -3.60 18.04 -14.62
N GLY A 25 -4.45 17.02 -14.80
CA GLY A 25 -4.05 15.65 -15.14
C GLY A 25 -3.18 14.98 -14.08
N ARG A 26 -3.08 15.58 -12.89
CA ARG A 26 -2.35 15.06 -11.72
C ARG A 26 -3.23 14.98 -10.48
N ASP A 27 -4.46 15.46 -10.61
CA ASP A 27 -5.46 15.46 -9.56
C ASP A 27 -6.48 14.40 -9.93
N VAL A 28 -6.83 13.57 -8.94
CA VAL A 28 -7.78 12.49 -9.10
C VAL A 28 -8.91 12.70 -8.13
N TYR A 29 -10.11 12.43 -8.60
CA TYR A 29 -11.32 12.45 -7.80
C TYR A 29 -11.89 11.04 -7.65
N PHE A 30 -12.20 10.66 -6.41
CA PHE A 30 -12.84 9.39 -6.10
C PHE A 30 -14.33 9.62 -5.84
N LEU A 31 -15.21 9.05 -6.66
CA LEU A 31 -16.64 9.05 -6.41
C LEU A 31 -17.02 7.73 -5.72
N ILE A 32 -17.35 7.84 -4.43
CA ILE A 32 -17.74 6.69 -3.62
C ILE A 32 -19.26 6.65 -3.54
N THR A 33 -19.89 5.58 -4.03
CA THR A 33 -21.35 5.47 -3.95
C THR A 33 -21.79 4.92 -2.57
N PRO A 34 -22.89 5.44 -1.99
CA PRO A 34 -23.46 4.89 -0.77
C PRO A 34 -24.20 3.56 -1.04
N ASP A 35 -24.54 2.86 0.05
CA ASP A 35 -25.39 1.67 -0.02
C ASP A 35 -26.72 1.97 -0.75
N GLY A 36 -27.15 1.02 -1.59
CA GLY A 36 -28.35 1.15 -2.43
C GLY A 36 -28.18 1.99 -3.71
N LEU A 37 -27.05 2.68 -3.90
CA LEU A 37 -26.69 3.40 -5.12
C LEU A 37 -25.56 2.67 -5.86
N GLY A 38 -25.85 2.19 -7.07
CA GLY A 38 -24.86 1.58 -7.95
C GLY A 38 -24.37 2.53 -9.03
N SER A 39 -23.32 2.11 -9.72
CA SER A 39 -22.85 2.72 -10.96
C SER A 39 -22.97 1.73 -12.12
N CYS A 40 -23.02 2.25 -13.34
CA CYS A 40 -22.95 1.46 -14.56
C CYS A 40 -21.97 2.11 -15.54
N THR A 41 -21.16 1.29 -16.20
CA THR A 41 -20.25 1.74 -17.26
C THR A 41 -20.96 1.96 -18.59
N ASP A 42 -22.25 1.67 -18.68
CA ASP A 42 -23.07 1.85 -19.87
C ASP A 42 -24.29 2.75 -19.67
N GLY A 43 -24.74 3.35 -20.77
CA GLY A 43 -25.90 4.27 -20.77
C GLY A 43 -27.27 3.59 -20.64
N ASN A 44 -27.33 2.26 -20.67
CA ASN A 44 -28.58 1.48 -20.55
C ASN A 44 -28.66 0.68 -19.24
N SER A 45 -27.69 0.85 -18.35
CA SER A 45 -27.61 0.14 -17.07
C SER A 45 -27.61 -1.39 -17.20
N SER A 46 -26.94 -1.93 -18.21
CA SER A 46 -26.79 -3.37 -18.41
C SER A 46 -25.48 -3.93 -17.84
N SER A 47 -24.50 -3.07 -17.57
CA SER A 47 -23.19 -3.37 -16.97
C SER A 47 -23.01 -2.53 -15.72
N CYS A 48 -23.44 -3.04 -14.57
CA CYS A 48 -23.53 -2.27 -13.33
C CYS A 48 -22.94 -2.96 -12.11
N ALA A 49 -22.30 -2.15 -11.27
CA ALA A 49 -21.96 -2.49 -9.90
C ALA A 49 -23.04 -1.96 -8.94
N LEU A 50 -23.99 -2.82 -8.57
CA LEU A 50 -24.97 -2.56 -7.51
C LEU A 50 -24.62 -3.42 -6.30
N GLY A 51 -24.24 -2.80 -5.18
CA GLY A 51 -23.92 -3.54 -3.96
C GLY A 51 -22.90 -4.67 -4.22
N GLY A 52 -21.94 -4.44 -5.11
CA GLY A 52 -20.93 -5.42 -5.50
C GLY A 52 -21.38 -6.57 -6.42
N SER A 53 -22.53 -6.48 -7.12
CA SER A 53 -23.09 -7.51 -8.01
C SER A 53 -22.05 -8.43 -8.68
N VAL A 54 -22.30 -9.75 -8.60
CA VAL A 54 -21.41 -10.83 -9.13
C VAL A 54 -21.18 -10.80 -10.65
N SER A 55 -21.93 -9.98 -11.38
CA SER A 55 -21.82 -9.80 -12.83
C SER A 55 -21.32 -8.41 -13.23
N GLY A 56 -20.84 -7.60 -12.27
CA GLY A 56 -20.30 -6.26 -12.50
C GLY A 56 -18.81 -6.16 -12.18
N TYR A 57 -18.34 -4.95 -11.88
CA TYR A 57 -16.98 -4.60 -11.50
C TYR A 57 -16.90 -4.16 -10.03
N CYS A 58 -15.68 -4.07 -9.49
CA CYS A 58 -15.43 -3.66 -8.10
C CYS A 58 -15.15 -2.17 -7.97
N GLY A 59 -14.56 -1.58 -9.00
CA GLY A 59 -14.33 -0.18 -9.26
C GLY A 59 -13.95 -0.04 -10.74
N TYR A 60 -13.72 1.19 -11.17
CA TYR A 60 -13.00 1.49 -12.41
C TYR A 60 -12.47 2.93 -12.32
N HIS A 61 -11.48 3.25 -13.14
CA HIS A 61 -11.04 4.62 -13.39
C HIS A 61 -11.22 5.01 -14.87
N SER A 62 -11.29 6.32 -15.12
CA SER A 62 -11.45 6.91 -16.45
C SER A 62 -11.10 8.40 -16.43
N GLU A 63 -11.21 9.04 -17.60
CA GLU A 63 -11.01 10.48 -17.83
C GLU A 63 -12.25 11.05 -18.54
N THR A 64 -12.80 12.16 -18.04
CA THR A 64 -13.92 12.85 -18.73
C THR A 64 -13.42 13.60 -19.98
N ASP A 65 -14.33 14.01 -20.86
CA ASP A 65 -14.00 14.86 -22.02
C ASP A 65 -13.31 16.19 -21.64
N ALA A 66 -13.53 16.68 -20.41
CA ALA A 66 -12.88 17.87 -19.86
C ALA A 66 -11.46 17.61 -19.32
N GLY A 67 -10.97 16.37 -19.36
CA GLY A 67 -9.64 15.96 -18.88
C GLY A 67 -9.58 15.75 -17.36
N ILE A 68 -10.70 15.40 -16.74
CA ILE A 68 -10.78 15.13 -15.31
C ILE A 68 -10.55 13.64 -15.06
N LEU A 69 -9.48 13.30 -14.34
CA LEU A 69 -9.21 11.93 -13.91
C LEU A 69 -10.08 11.56 -12.73
N TYR A 70 -10.76 10.43 -12.82
CA TYR A 70 -11.65 9.97 -11.77
C TYR A 70 -11.65 8.45 -11.61
N ALA A 71 -11.99 8.02 -10.40
CA ALA A 71 -12.26 6.62 -10.10
C ALA A 71 -13.65 6.50 -9.45
N ILE A 72 -14.43 5.54 -9.92
CA ILE A 72 -15.71 5.18 -9.32
C ILE A 72 -15.48 4.01 -8.38
N ILE A 73 -15.90 4.20 -7.13
CA ILE A 73 -15.82 3.21 -6.07
C ILE A 73 -17.25 2.85 -5.65
N PRO A 74 -17.88 1.86 -6.31
CA PRO A 74 -19.19 1.37 -5.92
C PRO A 74 -19.20 0.90 -4.46
N TYR A 75 -20.35 1.00 -3.80
CA TYR A 75 -20.55 0.38 -2.50
C TYR A 75 -20.28 -1.13 -2.56
N ASN A 76 -19.16 -1.56 -1.98
CA ASN A 76 -18.62 -2.91 -2.07
C ASN A 76 -18.63 -3.66 -0.72
N ALA A 77 -19.25 -3.08 0.32
CA ALA A 77 -19.34 -3.70 1.65
C ALA A 77 -20.41 -4.79 1.78
N VAL A 78 -20.84 -5.39 0.68
CA VAL A 78 -21.88 -6.42 0.62
C VAL A 78 -21.26 -7.83 0.67
N PRO A 79 -21.78 -8.77 1.50
CA PRO A 79 -21.27 -10.14 1.57
C PRO A 79 -21.43 -10.92 0.25
N GLY A 80 -20.43 -11.71 -0.16
CA GLY A 80 -20.46 -12.53 -1.39
C GLY A 80 -19.97 -11.83 -2.66
N HIS A 81 -19.43 -10.62 -2.52
CA HIS A 81 -19.02 -9.74 -3.62
C HIS A 81 -17.52 -9.40 -3.57
N CYS A 82 -17.11 -8.37 -4.32
CA CYS A 82 -15.78 -7.75 -4.30
C CYS A 82 -15.19 -7.73 -2.89
N GLN A 83 -14.09 -8.46 -2.70
CA GLN A 83 -13.37 -8.52 -1.44
C GLN A 83 -14.18 -8.96 -0.21
N SER A 84 -15.36 -9.57 -0.40
CA SER A 84 -16.30 -9.87 0.69
C SER A 84 -15.82 -10.96 1.66
N SER A 85 -14.87 -11.80 1.25
CA SER A 85 -14.22 -12.78 2.10
C SER A 85 -13.04 -12.21 2.89
N ASN A 86 -12.66 -10.96 2.65
CA ASN A 86 -11.52 -10.35 3.31
C ASN A 86 -11.85 -9.95 4.75
N PRO A 87 -10.82 -9.93 5.61
CA PRO A 87 -10.92 -9.34 6.94
C PRO A 87 -11.52 -7.92 6.89
N ARG A 88 -12.40 -7.64 7.87
CA ARG A 88 -13.01 -6.33 8.12
C ARG A 88 -12.60 -5.85 9.51
N PRO A 89 -11.32 -5.45 9.69
CA PRO A 89 -10.74 -5.15 11.00
C PRO A 89 -11.45 -4.02 11.75
N ASN A 90 -12.10 -3.09 11.06
CA ASN A 90 -12.87 -2.02 11.68
C ASN A 90 -14.38 -2.32 11.73
N SER A 91 -14.81 -3.46 11.16
CA SER A 91 -16.23 -3.80 10.99
C SER A 91 -17.02 -2.66 10.32
N SER A 92 -16.37 -1.98 9.37
CA SER A 92 -16.88 -0.77 8.73
C SER A 92 -16.92 -0.95 7.21
N PRO A 93 -17.85 -0.31 6.49
CA PRO A 93 -17.81 -0.27 5.03
C PRO A 93 -16.49 0.27 4.46
N ALA A 94 -15.77 1.08 5.25
CA ALA A 94 -14.45 1.55 4.88
C ALA A 94 -13.44 0.42 4.62
N ASP A 95 -13.57 -0.74 5.29
CA ASP A 95 -12.62 -1.85 5.18
C ASP A 95 -12.46 -2.35 3.72
N PRO A 96 -13.53 -2.74 3.01
CA PRO A 96 -13.43 -3.09 1.59
C PRO A 96 -13.28 -1.88 0.66
N THR A 97 -13.84 -0.72 1.02
CA THR A 97 -13.78 0.48 0.17
C THR A 97 -12.35 0.96 -0.02
N ILE A 98 -11.53 1.01 1.03
CA ILE A 98 -10.16 1.50 0.94
C ILE A 98 -9.26 0.61 0.06
N SER A 99 -9.59 -0.68 -0.03
CA SER A 99 -8.84 -1.64 -0.83
C SER A 99 -9.16 -1.50 -2.31
N THR A 100 -10.42 -1.22 -2.67
CA THR A 100 -10.76 -0.81 -4.03
C THR A 100 -10.18 0.56 -4.36
N ILE A 101 -10.19 1.53 -3.43
CA ILE A 101 -9.49 2.82 -3.66
C ILE A 101 -8.01 2.59 -3.96
N SER A 102 -7.32 1.72 -3.20
CA SER A 102 -5.92 1.37 -3.47
C SER A 102 -5.72 0.87 -4.89
N HIS A 103 -6.54 -0.09 -5.31
CA HIS A 103 -6.50 -0.72 -6.62
C HIS A 103 -6.66 0.33 -7.74
N GLU A 104 -7.79 1.04 -7.76
CA GLU A 104 -8.07 2.01 -8.83
C GLU A 104 -7.10 3.19 -8.81
N HIS A 105 -6.63 3.60 -7.62
CA HIS A 105 -5.63 4.66 -7.52
C HIS A 105 -4.31 4.24 -8.15
N ASN A 106 -3.87 3.01 -7.88
CA ASN A 106 -2.60 2.52 -8.37
C ASN A 106 -2.60 2.33 -9.89
N GLU A 107 -3.70 1.80 -10.42
CA GLU A 107 -3.89 1.63 -11.88
C GLU A 107 -3.86 2.96 -12.60
N MET A 108 -4.63 3.95 -12.14
CA MET A 108 -4.64 5.27 -12.77
C MET A 108 -3.35 6.08 -12.54
N VAL A 109 -2.57 5.82 -11.49
CA VAL A 109 -1.23 6.42 -11.35
C VAL A 109 -0.29 5.91 -12.45
N THR A 110 -0.42 4.64 -12.85
CA THR A 110 0.41 4.05 -13.91
C THR A 110 -0.20 4.23 -15.30
N ASP A 111 -1.52 4.33 -15.41
CA ASP A 111 -2.29 4.49 -16.64
C ASP A 111 -3.47 5.47 -16.51
N PRO A 112 -3.21 6.78 -16.38
CA PRO A 112 -4.29 7.75 -16.19
C PRO A 112 -5.24 7.89 -17.40
N GLY A 113 -4.83 7.42 -18.58
CA GLY A 113 -5.60 7.57 -19.82
C GLY A 113 -6.08 6.25 -20.43
N GLY A 114 -6.01 5.15 -19.68
CA GLY A 114 -6.43 3.81 -20.12
C GLY A 114 -5.68 3.28 -21.35
N ASN A 115 -4.43 3.70 -21.57
CA ASN A 115 -3.62 3.36 -22.74
C ASN A 115 -2.15 3.00 -22.45
N ALA A 116 -1.78 2.85 -21.18
CA ALA A 116 -0.42 2.59 -20.72
C ALA A 116 -0.40 1.45 -19.68
N TRP A 117 0.78 0.92 -19.37
CA TRP A 117 0.98 -0.05 -18.27
C TRP A 117 0.09 -1.32 -18.18
N ILE A 118 -0.65 -1.64 -19.24
CA ILE A 118 -1.39 -2.90 -19.38
C ILE A 118 -0.53 -4.07 -19.86
N ASP A 119 -0.84 -5.28 -19.40
CA ASP A 119 -0.25 -6.51 -19.91
C ASP A 119 -0.87 -6.94 -21.27
N ARG A 120 -0.40 -8.06 -21.85
CA ARG A 120 -0.92 -8.56 -23.14
C ARG A 120 -2.37 -9.04 -23.11
N ARG A 121 -2.94 -9.23 -21.91
CA ARG A 121 -4.33 -9.62 -21.68
C ARG A 121 -5.21 -8.42 -21.34
N GLY A 122 -4.62 -7.23 -21.22
CA GLY A 122 -5.31 -5.99 -20.85
C GLY A 122 -5.44 -5.80 -19.35
N ASN A 123 -4.70 -6.56 -18.52
CA ASN A 123 -4.70 -6.35 -17.07
C ASN A 123 -3.79 -5.17 -16.73
N GLU A 124 -4.27 -4.27 -15.89
CA GLU A 124 -3.46 -3.24 -15.24
C GLU A 124 -2.72 -3.82 -14.02
N ASP A 125 -1.95 -2.99 -13.32
CA ASP A 125 -1.10 -3.45 -12.23
C ASP A 125 -1.87 -3.89 -10.96
N GLY A 126 -3.06 -3.32 -10.73
CA GLY A 126 -4.01 -3.78 -9.73
C GLY A 126 -4.64 -5.13 -10.11
N ASP A 127 -5.07 -5.28 -11.36
CA ASP A 127 -5.65 -6.51 -11.92
C ASP A 127 -4.70 -7.70 -11.85
N LEU A 128 -3.41 -7.49 -12.12
CA LEU A 128 -2.38 -8.53 -12.02
C LEU A 128 -2.29 -9.14 -10.62
N CYS A 129 -2.71 -8.37 -9.61
CA CYS A 129 -2.72 -8.77 -8.22
C CYS A 129 -4.12 -8.95 -7.63
N LEU A 130 -5.13 -9.04 -8.49
CA LEU A 130 -6.49 -9.32 -8.08
C LEU A 130 -6.51 -10.55 -7.17
N THR A 131 -7.09 -10.40 -5.98
CA THR A 131 -7.16 -11.40 -4.89
C THR A 131 -5.87 -11.71 -4.12
N SER A 132 -4.75 -11.02 -4.41
CA SER A 132 -3.49 -11.17 -3.67
C SER A 132 -3.39 -10.14 -2.55
N PHE A 133 -3.57 -10.57 -1.30
CA PHE A 133 -3.55 -9.67 -0.12
C PHE A 133 -2.29 -9.83 0.75
N GLY A 134 -1.41 -10.79 0.44
CA GLY A 134 -0.26 -11.09 1.28
C GLY A 134 -0.63 -11.54 2.70
N PRO A 135 0.37 -11.69 3.59
CA PRO A 135 0.15 -12.13 4.96
C PRO A 135 -0.37 -10.99 5.85
N ALA A 136 -1.17 -11.34 6.86
CA ALA A 136 -1.53 -10.41 7.92
C ALA A 136 -0.30 -9.99 8.75
N LEU A 137 -0.15 -8.70 8.98
CA LEU A 137 0.83 -8.12 9.90
C LEU A 137 0.37 -8.22 11.37
N GLY A 138 -0.93 -8.27 11.60
CA GLY A 138 -1.55 -8.41 12.91
C GLY A 138 -3.00 -8.86 12.84
N GLY A 139 -3.63 -9.05 14.01
CA GLY A 139 -5.00 -9.55 14.12
C GLY A 139 -5.16 -11.03 13.74
N ARG A 140 -6.40 -11.53 13.70
CA ARG A 140 -6.74 -12.92 13.28
C ARG A 140 -8.14 -12.98 12.67
N GLY A 141 -8.35 -13.86 11.69
CA GLY A 141 -9.65 -14.05 11.06
C GLY A 141 -10.22 -12.73 10.54
N ALA A 142 -11.45 -12.39 10.90
CA ALA A 142 -12.11 -11.15 10.47
C ALA A 142 -11.41 -9.86 10.92
N THR A 143 -10.54 -9.91 11.93
CA THR A 143 -9.79 -8.73 12.42
C THR A 143 -8.34 -8.67 11.95
N ALA A 144 -7.94 -9.56 11.06
CA ALA A 144 -6.61 -9.52 10.48
C ALA A 144 -6.42 -8.24 9.65
N TRP A 145 -5.20 -7.71 9.64
CA TRP A 145 -4.83 -6.51 8.90
C TRP A 145 -3.42 -6.67 8.34
N ASN A 146 -3.17 -6.08 7.17
CA ASN A 146 -1.87 -6.03 6.51
C ASN A 146 -1.39 -4.59 6.28
N GLU A 147 -2.23 -3.61 6.57
CA GLU A 147 -1.94 -2.19 6.39
C GLU A 147 -2.39 -1.37 7.60
N THR A 148 -1.74 -0.22 7.83
CA THR A 148 -2.15 0.75 8.85
C THR A 148 -2.12 2.15 8.26
N VAL A 149 -3.31 2.75 8.12
CA VAL A 149 -3.48 4.09 7.54
C VAL A 149 -3.98 5.02 8.66
N HIS A 150 -3.17 6.03 9.00
CA HIS A 150 -3.50 7.01 10.05
C HIS A 150 -3.94 6.38 11.40
N GLY A 151 -3.38 5.22 11.75
CA GLY A 151 -3.71 4.48 12.98
C GLY A 151 -4.91 3.53 12.87
N GLY A 152 -5.68 3.57 11.77
CA GLY A 152 -6.66 2.55 11.43
C GLY A 152 -6.00 1.34 10.76
N HIS A 153 -6.55 0.14 11.01
CA HIS A 153 -6.02 -1.11 10.45
C HIS A 153 -6.85 -1.56 9.26
N PHE A 154 -6.23 -1.99 8.17
CA PHE A 154 -6.95 -2.42 6.96
C PHE A 154 -6.30 -3.67 6.36
N PHE A 155 -7.06 -4.38 5.51
CA PHE A 155 -6.58 -5.56 4.80
C PHE A 155 -6.69 -5.32 3.29
N LEU A 156 -5.65 -4.72 2.72
CA LEU A 156 -5.63 -4.21 1.35
C LEU A 156 -5.06 -5.23 0.37
N GLN A 157 -5.50 -5.15 -0.88
CA GLN A 157 -4.85 -5.86 -1.97
C GLN A 157 -3.39 -5.38 -2.07
N GLN A 158 -2.50 -6.28 -2.49
CA GLN A 158 -1.16 -5.93 -2.94
C GLN A 158 -1.23 -5.49 -4.40
N GLU A 159 -0.31 -4.64 -4.84
CA GLU A 159 -0.25 -4.20 -6.24
C GLU A 159 0.99 -4.75 -6.93
N TRP A 160 0.96 -4.86 -8.26
CA TRP A 160 2.06 -5.46 -9.02
C TRP A 160 3.30 -4.57 -9.05
N SER A 161 4.44 -5.13 -8.64
CA SER A 161 5.75 -4.50 -8.77
C SER A 161 6.57 -5.17 -9.87
N ASN A 162 6.94 -4.41 -10.90
CA ASN A 162 7.88 -4.87 -11.92
C ASN A 162 9.29 -5.10 -11.36
N ALA A 163 9.69 -4.35 -10.33
CA ALA A 163 11.00 -4.50 -9.70
C ALA A 163 11.11 -5.81 -8.92
N ASP A 164 10.03 -6.19 -8.23
CA ASP A 164 9.96 -7.41 -7.43
C ASP A 164 9.42 -8.61 -8.21
N ASN A 165 8.86 -8.36 -9.40
CA ASN A 165 8.20 -9.36 -10.26
C ASN A 165 7.12 -10.13 -9.48
N GLY A 166 6.26 -9.39 -8.76
CA GLY A 166 5.22 -9.96 -7.92
C GLY A 166 4.34 -8.91 -7.25
N CYS A 167 3.31 -9.39 -6.55
CA CYS A 167 2.38 -8.56 -5.79
C CYS A 167 2.98 -8.17 -4.45
N GLU A 168 3.19 -6.87 -4.24
CA GLU A 168 3.78 -6.34 -3.02
C GLU A 168 2.80 -5.40 -2.32
N PRO A 169 2.79 -5.37 -0.97
CA PRO A 169 1.83 -4.57 -0.24
C PRO A 169 2.15 -3.07 -0.34
N ARG A 170 3.42 -2.73 -0.64
CA ARG A 170 4.00 -1.38 -0.75
C ARG A 170 5.32 -1.48 -1.50
N ALA A 171 5.79 -0.37 -2.06
CA ALA A 171 7.21 -0.19 -2.29
C ALA A 171 7.95 -0.37 -0.96
N ARG A 172 8.76 -1.42 -0.86
CA ARG A 172 9.65 -1.59 0.28
C ARG A 172 10.93 -0.82 -0.03
N PRO A 173 11.70 -0.39 0.99
CA PRO A 173 13.07 0.00 0.74
C PRO A 173 13.82 -1.20 0.12
N ASP A 174 14.09 -1.14 -1.18
CA ASP A 174 14.66 -2.24 -1.98
C ASP A 174 16.00 -2.75 -1.42
N ALA A 175 16.72 -1.89 -0.70
CA ALA A 175 18.01 -2.22 -0.13
C ALA A 175 18.15 -1.74 1.31
N LEU A 176 17.97 -2.64 2.28
CA LEU A 176 18.36 -2.44 3.67
C LEU A 176 19.46 -3.42 4.08
N TRP A 177 20.61 -2.89 4.50
CA TRP A 177 21.71 -3.66 5.06
C TRP A 177 22.54 -2.80 6.02
N PHE A 178 23.53 -3.39 6.68
CA PHE A 178 24.45 -2.62 7.51
C PHE A 178 25.90 -3.09 7.44
N ALA A 179 26.84 -2.16 7.63
CA ALA A 179 28.22 -2.46 7.95
C ALA A 179 28.41 -2.54 9.47
N SER A 180 29.40 -3.33 9.91
CA SER A 180 29.76 -3.41 11.33
C SER A 180 31.27 -3.59 11.47
N ASP A 181 31.93 -2.66 12.15
CA ASP A 181 33.38 -2.63 12.33
C ASP A 181 33.73 -2.63 13.81
N ARG A 182 34.80 -3.32 14.19
CA ARG A 182 35.29 -3.24 15.57
C ARG A 182 35.86 -1.84 15.81
N ALA A 183 35.36 -1.15 16.83
CA ALA A 183 35.89 0.15 17.21
C ALA A 183 37.29 -0.06 17.82
N GLY A 184 38.30 0.58 17.24
CA GLY A 184 39.71 0.40 17.60
C GLY A 184 39.96 0.53 19.12
N GLY A 185 40.66 -0.46 19.69
CA GLY A 185 41.21 -0.41 21.05
C GLY A 185 40.36 -1.01 22.18
N ARG A 186 39.09 -1.35 21.98
CA ARG A 186 38.28 -2.08 22.99
C ARG A 186 37.73 -3.37 22.39
N ALA A 187 38.11 -4.51 22.94
CA ALA A 187 37.84 -5.86 22.39
C ALA A 187 36.34 -6.19 22.14
N ARG A 188 35.40 -5.37 22.60
CA ARG A 188 33.95 -5.63 22.52
C ARG A 188 33.10 -4.44 22.03
N ALA A 189 33.72 -3.34 21.58
CA ALA A 189 33.00 -2.21 21.00
C ALA A 189 32.89 -2.37 19.48
N VAL A 190 31.69 -2.19 18.94
CA VAL A 190 31.39 -2.31 17.50
C VAL A 190 30.64 -1.07 17.04
N SER A 191 31.11 -0.47 15.96
CA SER A 191 30.42 0.59 15.23
C SER A 191 29.55 -0.02 14.14
N PHE A 192 28.32 0.46 14.03
CA PHE A 192 27.34 0.01 13.04
C PHE A 192 26.94 1.18 12.15
N LEU A 193 26.80 0.91 10.85
CA LEU A 193 26.35 1.87 9.85
C LEU A 193 25.22 1.27 9.03
N ALA A 194 24.05 1.87 9.09
CA ALA A 194 22.89 1.50 8.29
C ALA A 194 23.02 2.05 6.86
N HIS A 195 22.67 1.20 5.90
CA HIS A 195 22.48 1.53 4.51
C HIS A 195 21.04 1.15 4.15
N GLY A 196 20.24 2.18 3.89
CA GLY A 196 18.88 2.06 3.39
C GLY A 196 18.74 2.97 2.18
N LEU A 197 18.09 2.47 1.13
CA LEU A 197 17.58 3.26 0.02
C LEU A 197 16.07 3.04 -0.06
N ASP A 198 15.36 4.15 -0.14
CA ASP A 198 13.93 4.22 -0.36
C ASP A 198 13.74 4.67 -1.81
N PRO A 199 13.14 3.86 -2.69
CA PRO A 199 12.98 4.18 -4.12
C PRO A 199 12.26 5.51 -4.36
N GLU A 200 11.33 5.87 -3.48
CA GLU A 200 10.54 7.11 -3.52
C GLU A 200 11.33 8.32 -2.97
N GLY A 201 12.51 8.08 -2.39
CA GLY A 201 13.42 9.11 -1.90
C GLY A 201 13.10 9.58 -0.48
N HIS A 202 12.32 8.83 0.29
CA HIS A 202 11.95 9.22 1.65
C HIS A 202 13.12 9.13 2.63
N MET A 203 13.02 9.95 3.69
CA MET A 203 13.97 9.89 4.80
C MET A 203 13.69 8.65 5.66
N LEU A 204 14.65 7.74 5.71
CA LEU A 204 14.58 6.54 6.54
C LEU A 204 15.05 6.81 7.99
N ALA A 205 14.19 6.49 8.94
CA ALA A 205 14.53 6.32 10.35
C ALA A 205 15.07 4.91 10.60
N PHE A 206 16.10 4.78 11.45
CA PHE A 206 16.74 3.50 11.74
C PHE A 206 16.70 3.14 13.22
N GLN A 207 16.33 1.91 13.53
CA GLN A 207 16.35 1.33 14.87
C GLN A 207 17.15 0.03 14.89
N TRP A 208 17.96 -0.14 15.93
CA TRP A 208 18.87 -1.26 16.12
C TRP A 208 18.48 -2.09 17.32
N PHE A 209 18.54 -3.41 17.18
CA PHE A 209 18.39 -4.38 18.25
C PHE A 209 19.63 -5.27 18.25
N PHE A 210 20.44 -5.21 19.30
CA PHE A 210 21.76 -5.87 19.30
C PHE A 210 21.72 -7.34 19.71
N GLY A 211 20.56 -7.87 20.12
CA GLY A 211 20.42 -9.26 20.57
C GLY A 211 20.90 -9.52 22.00
N ASP A 212 21.38 -8.49 22.72
CA ASP A 212 21.73 -8.53 24.15
C ASP A 212 20.71 -7.78 25.03
N GLY A 213 19.52 -7.51 24.49
CA GLY A 213 18.46 -6.75 25.13
C GLY A 213 18.59 -5.23 24.99
N ARG A 214 19.67 -4.70 24.41
CA ARG A 214 19.81 -3.26 24.15
C ARG A 214 19.34 -2.87 22.76
N VAL A 215 18.88 -1.63 22.69
CA VAL A 215 18.41 -0.97 21.46
C VAL A 215 19.09 0.38 21.27
N SER A 216 19.13 0.87 20.03
CA SER A 216 19.59 2.22 19.70
C SER A 216 18.89 2.73 18.45
N SER A 217 19.01 4.02 18.16
CA SER A 217 18.45 4.65 16.98
C SER A 217 19.49 5.51 16.26
N GLY A 218 19.31 5.70 14.95
CA GLY A 218 20.16 6.52 14.11
C GLY A 218 20.95 5.72 13.06
N ARG A 219 21.41 6.41 12.01
CA ARG A 219 22.10 5.77 10.87
C ARG A 219 23.47 5.21 11.24
N ARG A 220 24.19 5.85 12.17
CA ARG A 220 25.47 5.39 12.70
C ARG A 220 25.37 5.29 14.22
N VAL A 221 25.66 4.11 14.75
CA VAL A 221 25.62 3.85 16.21
C VAL A 221 26.86 3.09 16.65
N ALA A 222 27.19 3.16 17.94
CA ALA A 222 28.22 2.33 18.56
C ALA A 222 27.61 1.55 19.71
N HIS A 223 27.95 0.27 19.83
CA HIS A 223 27.48 -0.59 20.91
C HIS A 223 28.62 -1.42 21.48
N THR A 224 28.58 -1.65 22.80
CA THR A 224 29.59 -2.45 23.51
C THR A 224 28.93 -3.69 24.10
N PHE A 225 29.33 -4.85 23.60
CA PHE A 225 28.86 -6.15 24.07
C PHE A 225 29.58 -6.52 25.37
N ARG A 226 28.82 -6.88 26.40
CA ARG A 226 29.41 -7.23 27.71
C ARG A 226 30.03 -8.62 27.72
N VAL A 227 29.51 -9.55 26.92
CA VAL A 227 29.91 -10.96 26.92
C VAL A 227 30.40 -11.33 25.52
N ALA A 228 31.35 -12.26 25.43
CA ALA A 228 31.75 -12.84 24.16
C ALA A 228 30.64 -13.77 23.65
N GLY A 229 30.42 -13.83 22.35
CA GLY A 229 29.35 -14.63 21.78
C GLY A 229 28.92 -14.21 20.39
N ALA A 230 27.95 -14.93 19.85
CA ALA A 230 27.27 -14.57 18.61
C ALA A 230 25.97 -13.83 18.94
N TYR A 231 25.84 -12.62 18.42
CA TYR A 231 24.68 -11.77 18.62
C TYR A 231 23.92 -11.60 17.31
N ARG A 232 22.61 -11.87 17.33
CA ARG A 232 21.71 -11.59 16.20
C ARG A 232 21.34 -10.11 16.23
N VAL A 233 22.03 -9.31 15.42
CA VAL A 233 21.77 -7.87 15.31
C VAL A 233 20.71 -7.64 14.23
N VAL A 234 19.67 -6.90 14.59
CA VAL A 234 18.56 -6.52 13.70
C VAL A 234 18.59 -5.01 13.50
N LEU A 235 18.56 -4.58 12.24
CA LEU A 235 18.32 -3.21 11.82
C LEU A 235 16.90 -3.13 11.28
N ARG A 236 16.07 -2.21 11.77
CA ARG A 236 14.77 -1.86 11.20
C ARG A 236 14.88 -0.46 10.58
N SER A 237 14.42 -0.29 9.34
CA SER A 237 14.17 1.03 8.77
C SER A 237 12.68 1.32 8.72
N THR A 238 12.32 2.60 8.85
CA THR A 238 10.95 3.09 8.66
C THR A 238 11.02 4.40 7.88
N ASP A 239 10.21 4.56 6.84
CA ASP A 239 10.13 5.80 6.06
C ASP A 239 9.16 6.82 6.69
N SER A 240 8.94 7.95 6.02
CA SER A 240 8.00 8.99 6.46
C SER A 240 6.52 8.61 6.34
N TRP A 241 6.19 7.57 5.58
CA TRP A 241 4.83 7.06 5.42
C TRP A 241 4.51 5.89 6.37
N GLY A 242 5.50 5.43 7.14
CA GLY A 242 5.37 4.34 8.09
C GLY A 242 5.70 2.97 7.50
N ASN A 243 6.13 2.91 6.24
CA ASN A 243 6.61 1.69 5.60
C ASN A 243 7.91 1.28 6.28
N TRP A 244 8.07 -0.01 6.53
CA TRP A 244 9.25 -0.51 7.23
C TRP A 244 9.77 -1.80 6.62
N THR A 245 11.07 -2.00 6.77
CA THR A 245 11.73 -3.26 6.45
C THR A 245 12.83 -3.52 7.49
N PHE A 246 13.41 -4.72 7.47
CA PHE A 246 14.47 -5.08 8.41
C PHE A 246 15.56 -5.93 7.78
N ALA A 247 16.77 -5.77 8.29
CA ALA A 247 17.95 -6.55 7.93
C ALA A 247 18.52 -7.23 9.18
N VAL A 248 19.03 -8.45 9.03
CA VAL A 248 19.57 -9.24 10.13
C VAL A 248 20.98 -9.70 9.79
N ARG A 249 21.91 -9.58 10.74
CA ARG A 249 23.22 -10.23 10.64
C ARG A 249 23.71 -10.70 12.01
N THR A 250 24.40 -11.84 12.02
CA THR A 250 25.11 -12.31 13.22
C THR A 250 26.46 -11.60 13.34
N VAL A 251 26.69 -10.94 14.48
CA VAL A 251 27.97 -10.34 14.85
C VAL A 251 28.64 -11.21 15.92
N ARG A 252 29.89 -11.63 15.65
CA ARG A 252 30.68 -12.44 16.58
C ARG A 252 31.65 -11.59 17.39
N ILE A 253 31.47 -11.62 18.70
CA ILE A 253 32.32 -10.96 19.69
C ILE A 253 33.27 -12.02 20.28
N PRO A 254 34.59 -11.86 20.10
CA PRO A 254 35.55 -12.84 20.55
C PRO A 254 35.67 -12.84 22.08
N GLY A 255 36.08 -13.99 22.62
CA GLY A 255 36.62 -14.09 23.98
C GLY A 255 37.86 -13.20 24.11
N LEU A 256 38.15 -12.81 25.36
CA LEU A 256 39.47 -12.24 25.68
C LEU A 256 40.48 -13.38 25.81
#